data_AF-A0A1Q7WJS0-F1
#
_entry.id   AF-A0A1Q7WJS0-F1
#
_cell.length_a   1.000
_cell.length_b   1.000
_cell.length_c   1.000
_cell.angle_alpha   90.00
_cell.angle_beta   90.00
_cell.angle_gamma   90.00
#
_symmetry.space_group_name_H-M   'P 1'
#
loop_
_entity.id
_entity.type
_entity.pdbx_description
1 polymer ?
#
loop_
_entity_poly.entity_id
_entity_poly.type
_entity_poly.pdbx_seq_one_letter_code
_entity_poly.pdbx_strand_id
1 'polypeptide(L)'
;MRRRLTIITEIIAPYRIPVFNALAEHPEIDLHVIFLAETDPTQRQWLVYKNEVKFSYEVLPSWRRRMRKQNLLVNWGVTAALRRAAPEVTMKSHFYFGWKALPRISAITASGSKR
;
A
#
# COMPACT_ATOMS: atom_id res chain seq x y z
N MET A 1 5.81 -23.58 -2.88
CA MET A 1 5.55 -22.66 -1.76
C MET A 1 5.17 -21.31 -2.34
N ARG A 2 4.17 -20.61 -1.78
CA ARG A 2 3.81 -19.26 -2.23
C ARG A 2 4.73 -18.23 -1.60
N ARG A 3 5.21 -17.26 -2.38
CA ARG A 3 6.05 -16.14 -1.92
C ARG A 3 5.17 -15.06 -1.31
N ARG A 4 5.48 -14.63 -0.09
CA ARG A 4 4.75 -13.55 0.60
C ARG A 4 5.15 -12.19 0.04
N LEU A 5 4.24 -11.56 -0.68
CA LEU A 5 4.39 -10.22 -1.24
C LEU A 5 3.55 -9.23 -0.44
N THR A 6 4.18 -8.22 0.15
CA THR A 6 3.46 -7.10 0.75
C THR A 6 3.61 -5.84 -0.08
N ILE A 7 2.49 -5.23 -0.46
CA ILE A 7 2.46 -3.96 -1.18
C ILE A 7 2.01 -2.86 -0.21
N ILE A 8 2.79 -1.79 -0.09
CA ILE A 8 2.37 -0.59 0.65
C ILE A 8 1.97 0.50 -0.34
N THR A 9 0.78 1.06 -0.17
CA THR A 9 0.26 2.14 -1.01
C THR A 9 -0.59 3.13 -0.22
N GLU A 10 -0.76 4.34 -0.77
CA GLU A 10 -1.37 5.45 -0.03
C GLU A 10 -2.84 5.21 0.31
N ILE A 11 -3.66 5.07 -0.71
CA ILE A 11 -5.12 4.95 -0.62
C ILE A 11 -5.61 3.84 -1.52
N ILE A 12 -6.83 3.36 -1.23
CA ILE A 12 -7.49 2.41 -2.09
C ILE A 12 -7.89 3.15 -3.37
N ALA A 13 -7.28 2.77 -4.48
CA ALA A 13 -7.53 3.35 -5.79
C ALA A 13 -8.28 2.31 -6.64
N PRO A 14 -9.51 2.60 -7.12
CA PRO A 14 -10.35 1.63 -7.84
C PRO A 14 -9.63 0.95 -9.00
N TYR A 15 -8.86 1.71 -9.79
CA TYR A 15 -8.10 1.18 -10.92
C TYR A 15 -6.95 0.22 -10.55
N ARG A 16 -6.53 0.17 -9.27
CA ARG A 16 -5.52 -0.79 -8.79
C ARG A 16 -6.14 -2.10 -8.33
N ILE A 17 -7.43 -2.12 -8.01
CA ILE A 17 -8.12 -3.33 -7.55
C ILE A 17 -7.98 -4.47 -8.57
N PRO A 18 -8.22 -4.27 -9.88
CA PRO A 18 -8.04 -5.35 -10.86
C PRO A 18 -6.60 -5.87 -10.93
N VAL A 19 -5.60 -4.98 -10.79
CA VAL A 19 -4.18 -5.36 -10.81
C VAL A 19 -3.81 -6.21 -9.59
N PHE A 20 -4.29 -5.83 -8.40
CA PHE A 20 -4.04 -6.59 -7.18
C PHE A 20 -4.82 -7.90 -7.14
N ASN A 21 -6.04 -7.93 -7.70
CA ASN A 21 -6.79 -9.17 -7.88
C ASN A 21 -6.02 -10.15 -8.78
N ALA A 22 -5.51 -9.70 -9.93
CA ALA A 22 -4.70 -10.53 -10.81
C ALA A 22 -3.42 -11.07 -10.13
N LEU A 23 -2.77 -10.26 -9.30
CA LEU A 23 -1.62 -10.70 -8.51
C LEU A 23 -1.98 -11.72 -7.43
N ALA A 24 -3.14 -11.58 -6.79
CA ALA A 24 -3.62 -12.53 -5.77
C ALA A 24 -4.11 -13.85 -6.36
N GLU A 25 -4.55 -13.86 -7.62
CA GLU A 25 -4.92 -15.07 -8.35
C GLU A 25 -3.67 -15.89 -8.78
N HIS A 26 -2.47 -15.29 -8.74
CA HIS A 26 -1.24 -15.98 -9.14
C HIS A 26 -0.88 -17.12 -8.16
N PRO A 27 -0.70 -18.37 -8.63
CA PRO A 27 -0.58 -19.55 -7.75
C PRO A 27 0.66 -19.55 -6.87
N GLU A 28 1.68 -18.77 -7.22
CA GLU A 28 2.95 -18.63 -6.51
C GLU A 28 3.02 -17.41 -5.58
N ILE A 29 2.01 -16.55 -5.55
CA ILE A 29 2.03 -15.30 -4.79
C ILE A 29 1.01 -15.38 -3.66
N ASP A 30 1.45 -15.00 -2.46
CA ASP A 30 0.58 -14.70 -1.34
C ASP A 30 0.61 -13.18 -1.12
N LEU A 31 -0.41 -12.50 -1.64
CA LEU A 31 -0.47 -11.04 -1.67
C LEU A 31 -1.17 -10.49 -0.43
N HIS A 32 -0.49 -9.56 0.24
CA HIS A 32 -1.09 -8.69 1.25
C HIS A 32 -0.87 -7.21 0.89
N VAL A 33 -1.92 -6.39 0.92
CA VAL A 33 -1.82 -4.96 0.60
C VAL A 33 -2.09 -4.11 1.84
N ILE A 34 -1.14 -3.24 2.19
CA ILE A 34 -1.28 -2.28 3.29
C ILE A 34 -1.59 -0.91 2.69
N PHE A 35 -2.76 -0.39 3.01
CA PHE A 35 -3.18 0.96 2.66
C PHE A 35 -2.89 1.92 3.81
N LEU A 36 -2.31 3.09 3.51
CA LEU A 36 -2.04 4.12 4.50
C LEU A 36 -3.31 4.91 4.88
N ALA A 37 -4.30 4.98 4.01
CA ALA A 37 -5.62 5.52 4.32
C ALA A 37 -6.66 4.85 3.42
N GLU A 38 -7.93 4.92 3.80
CA GLU A 38 -9.00 4.36 2.98
C GLU A 38 -9.25 5.23 1.75
N THR A 39 -9.39 6.54 1.96
CA THR A 39 -9.70 7.55 0.94
C THR A 39 -8.86 8.81 1.16
N ASP A 40 -8.81 9.68 0.14
CA ASP A 40 -8.30 11.04 0.29
C ASP A 40 -9.43 12.05 0.03
N PRO A 41 -10.15 12.51 1.08
CA PRO A 41 -11.28 13.41 0.90
C PRO A 41 -10.87 14.79 0.35
N THR A 42 -9.58 15.14 0.38
CA THR A 42 -9.08 16.44 -0.04
C THR A 42 -8.68 16.49 -1.51
N GLN A 43 -8.39 15.35 -2.12
CA GLN A 43 -7.92 15.30 -3.51
C GLN A 43 -8.68 14.30 -4.38
N ARG A 44 -9.24 13.23 -3.81
CA ARG A 44 -9.70 12.06 -4.57
C ARG A 44 -10.95 11.44 -3.93
N GLN A 45 -12.11 11.89 -4.39
CA GLN A 45 -13.43 11.50 -3.88
C GLN A 45 -14.07 10.35 -4.70
N TRP A 46 -13.34 9.26 -4.93
CA TRP A 46 -13.94 8.10 -5.60
C TRP A 46 -14.61 7.15 -4.61
N LEU A 47 -15.63 6.43 -5.10
CA LEU A 47 -16.24 5.32 -4.40
C LEU A 47 -15.22 4.16 -4.33
N VAL A 48 -15.01 3.64 -3.13
CA VAL A 48 -14.18 2.44 -2.94
C VAL A 48 -15.09 1.21 -3.05
N TYR A 49 -14.97 0.48 -4.16
CA TYR A 49 -15.71 -0.76 -4.39
C TYR A 49 -15.09 -1.92 -3.62
N LYS A 50 -15.25 -1.93 -2.29
CA LYS A 50 -14.68 -2.98 -1.41
C LYS A 50 -15.16 -4.38 -1.75
N ASN A 51 -16.34 -4.50 -2.34
CA ASN A 51 -16.93 -5.75 -2.84
C ASN A 51 -16.14 -6.37 -4.01
N GLU A 52 -15.34 -5.59 -4.73
CA GLU A 52 -14.53 -6.08 -5.85
C GLU A 52 -13.15 -6.58 -5.41
N VAL A 53 -12.78 -6.38 -4.14
CA VAL A 53 -11.47 -6.76 -3.61
C VAL A 53 -11.44 -8.25 -3.31
N LYS A 54 -10.56 -8.98 -4.00
CA LYS A 54 -10.34 -10.43 -3.85
C LYS A 54 -9.00 -10.79 -3.22
N PHE A 55 -8.31 -9.80 -2.63
CA PHE A 55 -7.00 -9.97 -2.00
C PHE A 55 -7.03 -9.59 -0.53
N SER A 56 -6.05 -10.08 0.25
CA SER A 56 -5.88 -9.72 1.65
C SER A 56 -5.37 -8.28 1.77
N TYR A 57 -6.01 -7.45 2.58
CA TYR A 57 -5.56 -6.08 2.83
C TYR A 57 -5.86 -5.59 4.23
N GLU A 58 -5.10 -4.60 4.67
CA GLU A 58 -5.41 -3.80 5.87
C GLU A 58 -5.28 -2.30 5.56
N VAL A 59 -6.11 -1.50 6.22
CA VAL A 59 -6.01 -0.03 6.18
C VAL A 59 -5.47 0.43 7.52
N LEU A 60 -4.34 1.14 7.51
CA LEU A 60 -3.73 1.61 8.74
C LEU A 60 -4.45 2.86 9.26
N PRO A 61 -4.56 3.01 10.60
CA PRO A 61 -5.03 4.25 11.19
C PRO A 61 -4.07 5.38 10.80
N SER A 62 -4.62 6.39 10.15
CA SER A 62 -3.88 7.57 9.73
C SER A 62 -4.39 8.81 10.43
N TRP A 63 -3.46 9.66 10.82
CA TRP A 63 -3.74 11.01 11.22
C TRP A 63 -3.34 11.96 10.10
N ARG A 64 -4.31 12.72 9.61
CA ARG A 64 -4.11 13.70 8.54
C ARG A 64 -4.23 15.10 9.11
N ARG A 65 -3.21 15.94 8.89
CA ARG A 65 -3.25 17.36 9.24
C ARG A 65 -2.86 18.21 8.04
N ARG A 66 -3.75 19.14 7.67
CA ARG A 66 -3.49 20.14 6.63
C ARG A 66 -2.74 21.31 7.26
N MET A 67 -1.44 21.41 6.98
CA MET A 67 -0.60 22.54 7.41
C MET A 67 -0.37 23.45 6.21
N ARG A 68 -1.05 24.61 6.13
CA ARG A 68 -0.98 25.66 5.06
C ARG A 68 -0.66 25.20 3.62
N LYS A 69 0.57 24.75 3.33
CA LYS A 69 1.06 24.33 2.01
C LYS A 69 1.27 22.81 1.83
N GLN A 70 1.10 21.99 2.87
CA GLN A 70 1.39 20.55 2.84
C GLN A 70 0.29 19.75 3.54
N ASN A 71 -0.10 18.64 2.93
CA ASN A 71 -0.95 17.63 3.55
C ASN A 71 -0.04 16.60 4.23
N LEU A 72 0.01 16.59 5.56
CA LEU A 72 0.74 15.58 6.31
C LEU A 72 -0.18 14.40 6.57
N LEU A 73 0.27 13.21 6.16
CA LEU A 73 -0.35 11.92 6.48
C LEU A 73 0.63 11.15 7.36
N VAL A 74 0.26 10.93 8.62
CA VAL A 74 1.05 10.17 9.59
C VAL A 74 0.36 8.85 9.84
N ASN A 75 1.07 7.75 9.63
CA ASN A 75 0.56 6.41 9.83
C ASN A 75 1.17 5.78 11.08
N TRP A 76 0.30 5.40 12.01
CA TRP A 76 0.70 4.60 13.15
C TRP A 76 0.59 3.13 12.78
N GLY A 77 1.56 2.32 13.19
CA GLY A 77 1.51 0.87 13.04
C GLY A 77 2.08 0.30 11.75
N VAL A 78 2.69 1.08 10.84
CA VAL A 78 3.35 0.55 9.63
C VAL A 78 4.37 -0.54 9.97
N THR A 79 5.20 -0.31 10.98
CA THR A 79 6.21 -1.29 11.43
C THR A 79 5.56 -2.55 12.01
N ALA A 80 4.45 -2.41 12.75
CA ALA A 80 3.74 -3.55 13.30
C ALA A 80 3.03 -4.36 12.20
N ALA A 81 2.39 -3.67 11.25
CA ALA A 81 1.77 -4.24 10.06
C ALA A 81 2.78 -5.06 9.23
N LEU A 82 3.94 -4.47 8.92
CA LEU A 82 5.02 -5.17 8.22
C LEU A 82 5.54 -6.40 8.99
N ARG A 83 5.68 -6.30 10.33
CA ARG A 83 6.09 -7.44 11.16
C ARG A 83 5.05 -8.56 11.16
N ARG A 84 3.75 -8.23 11.18
CA ARG A 84 2.65 -9.21 11.11
C ARG A 84 2.56 -9.87 9.75
N ALA A 85 2.70 -9.08 8.67
CA ALA A 85 2.66 -9.60 7.30
C ALA A 85 3.89 -10.48 6.97
N ALA A 86 5.00 -10.30 7.69
CA ALA A 86 6.26 -11.04 7.51
C ALA A 86 6.64 -11.25 6.03
N PRO A 87 6.68 -10.18 5.20
CA PRO A 87 6.91 -10.31 3.78
C PRO A 87 8.30 -10.83 3.45
N GLU A 88 8.38 -11.65 2.41
CA GLU A 88 9.64 -11.98 1.75
C GLU A 88 10.03 -10.87 0.76
N VAL A 89 9.03 -10.24 0.14
CA VAL A 89 9.20 -9.12 -0.79
C VAL A 89 8.27 -7.98 -0.39
N THR A 90 8.81 -6.77 -0.28
CA THR A 90 8.01 -5.56 -0.04
C THR A 90 8.08 -4.64 -1.26
N MET A 91 6.94 -4.34 -1.86
CA MET A 91 6.84 -3.37 -2.96
C MET A 91 6.23 -2.06 -2.46
N LYS A 92 6.87 -0.94 -2.77
CA LYS A 92 6.36 0.40 -2.47
C LYS A 92 5.85 1.03 -3.75
N SER A 93 4.55 1.34 -3.79
CA SER A 93 3.94 1.87 -5.00
C SER A 93 4.22 3.37 -5.20
N HIS A 94 4.35 4.17 -4.11
CA HIS A 94 4.56 5.63 -4.18
C HIS A 94 5.45 6.13 -3.04
N PHE A 95 6.08 7.29 -3.25
CA PHE A 95 7.10 7.90 -2.38
C PHE A 95 6.45 8.57 -1.15
N TYR A 96 6.36 7.85 -0.01
CA TYR A 96 6.04 8.43 1.30
C TYR A 96 7.31 8.72 2.09
N PHE A 97 7.48 9.97 2.51
CA PHE A 97 8.43 10.35 3.55
C PHE A 97 7.85 9.95 4.93
N GLY A 98 7.89 8.66 5.24
CA GLY A 98 7.70 8.16 6.61
C GLY A 98 9.06 8.08 7.30
N TRP A 99 9.32 8.94 8.29
CA TRP A 99 10.54 8.86 9.09
C TRP A 99 10.57 7.56 9.90
N LYS A 100 11.68 6.82 9.73
CA LYS A 100 12.14 5.63 10.49
C LYS A 100 11.20 4.41 10.47
N ALA A 101 11.58 3.42 9.66
CA ALA A 101 11.93 2.05 10.09
C ALA A 101 11.96 1.12 8.87
N LEU A 102 13.14 0.93 8.27
CA LEU A 102 13.36 -0.15 7.31
C LEU A 102 14.75 -0.77 7.51
N PRO A 103 14.85 -1.94 8.17
CA PRO A 103 15.99 -2.81 7.97
C PRO A 103 15.77 -3.60 6.67
N ARG A 104 16.67 -3.35 5.69
CA ARG A 104 16.92 -4.14 4.47
C ARG A 104 15.71 -4.41 3.56
N ILE A 105 15.50 -3.53 2.58
CA ILE A 105 14.70 -3.81 1.38
C ILE A 105 15.65 -4.09 0.22
N SER A 106 15.57 -5.27 -0.37
CA SER A 106 16.02 -5.52 -1.75
C SER A 106 15.05 -4.80 -2.67
N ALA A 107 15.41 -3.59 -3.10
CA ALA A 107 14.55 -2.75 -3.92
C ALA A 107 14.51 -3.29 -5.35
N ILE A 108 13.38 -3.86 -5.78
CA ILE A 108 13.05 -3.95 -7.20
C ILE A 108 12.30 -2.66 -7.53
N THR A 109 13.06 -1.63 -7.92
CA THR A 109 12.51 -0.38 -8.44
C THR A 109 12.07 -0.63 -9.88
N ALA A 110 10.78 -0.87 -10.11
CA ALA A 110 10.22 -0.78 -11.46
C ALA A 110 10.14 0.70 -11.85
N SER A 111 11.20 1.22 -12.47
CA SER A 111 11.20 2.56 -13.06
C SER A 111 10.33 2.52 -14.32
N GLY A 112 9.07 2.92 -14.19
CA GLY A 112 8.22 3.27 -15.33
C GLY A 112 8.75 4.56 -15.96
N SER A 113 9.64 4.41 -16.93
CA SER A 113 10.10 5.46 -17.84
C SER A 113 8.90 5.97 -18.63
N LYS A 114 8.52 7.23 -18.39
CA LYS A 114 7.60 7.95 -19.28
C LYS A 114 8.36 8.26 -20.58
N ARG A 115 7.88 7.72 -21.69
CA ARG A 115 8.02 8.38 -23.00
C ARG A 115 6.66 8.94 -23.37
#